data_AF-A0A7S1S4Q1-F1
#
_entry.id   AF-A0A7S1S4Q1-F1
#
_cell.length_a   1.000
_cell.length_b   1.000
_cell.length_c   1.000
_cell.angle_alpha   90.00
_cell.angle_beta   90.00
_cell.angle_gamma   90.00
#
_symmetry.space_group_name_H-M   'P 1'
#
loop_
_entity.id
_entity.type
_entity.pdbx_description
1 polymer ?
#
loop_
_entity_poly.entity_id
_entity_poly.type
_entity_poly.pdbx_seq_one_letter_code
_entity_poly.pdbx_strand_id
1 'polypeptide(L)'
;VAGVVADAMGQEESGGILGALEAGRAEELRDQLAASGSLARSYWVCAFCVNQHVGICSGFGPSPIDDSDAYLQWDAGRRDVVTGQIHPTCPCREPKYFNDSPD
;
A
#
# COMPACT_ATOMS: atom_id res chain seq x y z
N VAL A 1 3.00 -1.26 -6.69
CA VAL A 1 4.25 -1.75 -7.32
C VAL A 1 3.98 -2.45 -8.63
N ALA A 2 3.18 -3.53 -8.67
CA ALA A 2 2.89 -4.27 -9.91
C ALA A 2 2.40 -3.39 -11.08
N GLY A 3 1.48 -2.45 -10.84
CA GLY A 3 1.02 -1.51 -11.88
C GLY A 3 2.10 -0.58 -12.43
N VAL A 4 3.07 -0.17 -11.61
CA VAL A 4 4.19 0.69 -12.06
C VAL A 4 5.13 -0.11 -12.96
N VAL A 5 5.44 -1.34 -12.58
CA VAL A 5 6.30 -2.23 -13.38
C VAL A 5 5.60 -2.61 -14.69
N ALA A 6 4.31 -2.90 -14.67
CA ALA A 6 3.52 -3.17 -15.88
C ALA A 6 3.57 -1.99 -16.87
N ASP A 7 3.31 -0.77 -16.39
CA ASP A 7 3.41 0.44 -17.21
C ASP A 7 4.83 0.67 -17.77
N ALA A 8 5.86 0.46 -16.95
CA ALA A 8 7.25 0.58 -17.38
C ALA A 8 7.64 -0.44 -18.46
N MET A 9 6.92 -1.56 -18.54
CA MET A 9 7.07 -2.60 -19.55
C MET A 9 6.09 -2.45 -20.72
N GLY A 10 5.23 -1.41 -20.71
CA GLY A 10 4.22 -1.20 -21.75
C GLY A 10 3.09 -2.23 -21.72
N GLN A 11 2.84 -2.87 -20.58
CA GLN A 11 1.75 -3.83 -20.39
C GLN A 11 0.49 -3.13 -19.91
N GLU A 12 -0.65 -3.51 -20.49
CA GLU A 12 -1.97 -2.98 -20.10
C GLU A 12 -2.48 -3.61 -18.78
N GLU A 13 -2.00 -4.81 -18.45
CA GLU A 13 -2.41 -5.56 -17.26
C GLU A 13 -1.23 -5.84 -16.33
N SER A 14 -1.50 -5.83 -15.02
CA SER A 14 -0.46 -6.07 -14.01
C SER A 14 -0.49 -7.49 -13.40
N GLY A 15 -1.39 -8.37 -13.87
CA GLY A 15 -1.58 -9.69 -13.28
C GLY A 15 -0.34 -10.59 -13.36
N GLY A 16 0.32 -10.64 -14.51
CA GLY A 16 1.56 -11.41 -14.69
C GLY A 16 2.71 -10.88 -13.83
N ILE A 17 2.81 -9.55 -13.71
CA ILE A 17 3.80 -8.88 -12.86
C ILE A 17 3.53 -9.18 -11.38
N LEU A 18 2.26 -9.12 -10.95
CA LEU A 18 1.85 -9.46 -9.59
C LEU A 18 2.26 -10.88 -9.24
N GLY A 19 1.95 -11.86 -10.09
CA GLY A 19 2.31 -13.26 -9.86
C GLY A 19 3.83 -13.50 -9.82
N ALA A 20 4.63 -12.74 -10.58
CA ALA A 20 6.08 -12.80 -10.49
C ALA A 20 6.61 -12.22 -9.16
N LEU A 21 6.05 -11.10 -8.70
CA LEU A 21 6.39 -10.50 -7.41
C LEU A 21 6.02 -11.42 -6.24
N GLU A 22 4.83 -12.02 -6.25
CA GLU A 22 4.38 -12.98 -5.23
C GLU A 22 5.27 -14.23 -5.18
N ALA A 23 5.79 -14.67 -6.33
CA ALA A 23 6.74 -15.77 -6.43
C ALA A 23 8.18 -15.40 -6.04
N GLY A 24 8.44 -14.16 -5.59
CA GLY A 24 9.78 -13.70 -5.22
C GLY A 24 10.73 -13.45 -6.40
N ARG A 25 10.20 -13.34 -7.63
CA ARG A 25 10.99 -13.20 -8.87
C ARG A 25 11.24 -11.73 -9.24
N ALA A 26 11.54 -10.91 -8.25
CA ALA A 26 11.77 -9.48 -8.45
C ALA A 26 13.01 -9.18 -9.31
N GLU A 27 14.08 -9.99 -9.19
CA GLU A 27 15.28 -9.84 -10.00
C GLU A 27 15.02 -10.13 -11.48
N GLU A 28 14.20 -11.14 -11.82
CA GLU A 28 13.81 -11.40 -13.21
C GLU A 28 13.07 -10.20 -13.83
N LEU A 29 12.19 -9.56 -13.07
CA LEU A 29 11.48 -8.36 -13.53
C LEU A 29 12.44 -7.17 -13.72
N ARG A 30 13.43 -7.04 -12.84
CA ARG A 30 14.46 -6.01 -12.92
C ARG A 30 15.34 -6.20 -14.18
N ASP A 31 15.73 -7.44 -14.49
CA ASP A 31 16.48 -7.75 -15.70
C ASP A 31 15.67 -7.45 -16.96
N GLN A 32 14.37 -7.76 -16.95
CA GLN A 32 13.48 -7.43 -18.07
C GLN A 32 13.35 -5.91 -18.28
N LEU A 33 13.22 -5.13 -17.20
CA LEU A 33 13.21 -3.67 -17.25
C LEU A 33 14.54 -3.09 -17.77
N ALA A 34 15.67 -3.72 -17.44
CA ALA A 34 16.97 -3.33 -17.97
C ALA A 34 17.04 -3.60 -19.48
N ALA A 35 16.59 -4.78 -19.91
CA ALA A 35 16.56 -5.18 -21.32
C ALA A 35 15.63 -4.30 -22.17
N SER A 36 14.51 -3.82 -21.61
CA SER A 36 13.60 -2.87 -22.27
C SER A 36 14.08 -1.42 -22.24
N GLY A 37 15.22 -1.14 -21.58
CA GLY A 37 15.75 0.22 -21.43
C GLY A 37 14.89 1.14 -20.55
N SER A 38 13.93 0.59 -19.79
CA SER A 38 13.00 1.37 -18.96
C SER A 38 13.36 1.40 -17.48
N LEU A 39 14.45 0.72 -17.07
CA LEU A 39 14.91 0.69 -15.69
C LEU A 39 15.19 2.09 -15.09
N ALA A 40 15.58 3.06 -15.93
CA ALA A 40 15.86 4.43 -15.51
C ALA A 40 14.61 5.34 -15.49
N ARG A 41 13.42 4.82 -15.83
CA ARG A 41 12.19 5.61 -15.84
C ARG A 41 11.80 5.99 -14.42
N SER A 42 11.55 7.28 -14.21
CA SER A 42 11.13 7.81 -12.92
C SER A 42 9.60 7.89 -12.83
N TYR A 43 9.05 7.51 -11.69
CA TYR A 43 7.63 7.59 -11.38
C TYR A 43 7.41 8.44 -10.14
N TRP A 44 6.40 9.31 -10.19
CA TRP A 44 5.88 9.99 -9.01
C TRP A 44 4.74 9.14 -8.44
N VAL A 45 4.97 8.59 -7.25
CA VAL A 45 3.97 7.82 -6.53
C VAL A 45 3.67 8.55 -5.24
N CYS A 46 2.38 8.76 -4.94
CA CYS A 46 1.99 9.27 -3.64
C CYS A 46 2.48 8.30 -2.56
N ALA A 47 3.11 8.81 -1.50
CA ALA A 47 3.59 7.98 -0.39
C ALA A 47 2.46 7.11 0.20
N PHE A 48 1.23 7.65 0.25
CA PHE A 48 0.04 6.91 0.70
C PHE A 48 -0.44 5.84 -0.29
N CYS A 49 0.00 5.86 -1.55
CA CYS A 49 -0.29 4.83 -2.55
C CYS A 49 0.72 3.68 -2.54
N VAL A 50 1.84 3.82 -1.81
CA VAL A 50 2.79 2.73 -1.60
C VAL A 50 2.26 1.88 -0.45
N ASN A 51 2.06 0.59 -0.72
CA ASN A 51 1.66 -0.39 0.30
C ASN A 51 0.32 -0.07 1.03
N GLN A 52 -0.71 0.34 0.26
CA GLN A 52 -2.06 0.58 0.77
C GLN A 52 -2.60 -0.56 1.64
N HIS A 53 -2.21 -1.80 1.32
CA HIS A 53 -2.54 -3.00 2.08
C HIS A 53 -2.08 -2.90 3.55
N VAL A 54 -0.83 -2.52 3.81
CA VAL A 54 -0.31 -2.31 5.17
C VAL A 54 -1.02 -1.17 5.88
N GLY A 55 -1.39 -0.09 5.17
CA GLY A 55 -2.12 1.04 5.75
C GLY A 55 -3.47 0.63 6.38
N ILE A 56 -4.23 -0.24 5.71
CA ILE A 56 -5.57 -0.66 6.14
C ILE A 56 -5.62 -2.02 6.85
N CYS A 57 -4.50 -2.75 6.91
CA CYS A 57 -4.46 -4.06 7.53
C CYS A 57 -4.73 -3.97 9.04
N SER A 58 -5.55 -4.86 9.60
CA SER A 58 -5.80 -4.93 11.05
C SER A 58 -6.44 -3.69 11.69
N GLY A 59 -6.88 -2.70 10.91
CA GLY A 59 -7.64 -1.53 11.37
C GLY A 59 -6.83 -0.26 11.63
N PHE A 60 -7.42 0.64 12.43
CA PHE A 60 -7.02 2.04 12.61
C PHE A 60 -6.10 2.27 13.82
N GLY A 61 -5.43 1.22 14.28
CA GLY A 61 -4.68 1.25 15.55
C GLY A 61 -5.59 1.12 16.77
N PRO A 62 -5.01 1.08 17.99
CA PRO A 62 -5.75 0.93 19.23
C PRO A 62 -6.64 2.16 19.49
N SER A 63 -7.87 1.91 19.94
CA SER A 63 -8.77 2.97 20.38
C SER A 63 -8.28 3.56 21.72
N PRO A 64 -8.29 4.90 21.89
CA PRO A 64 -8.06 5.53 23.18
C PRO A 64 -9.06 5.05 24.24
N ILE A 65 -8.68 5.09 25.52
CA ILE A 65 -9.40 4.41 26.61
C ILE A 65 -10.65 5.20 27.08
N ASP A 66 -10.81 6.45 26.67
CA ASP A 66 -11.84 7.36 27.16
C ASP A 66 -12.46 8.23 26.06
N ASP A 67 -13.53 8.96 26.36
CA ASP A 67 -14.19 9.92 25.46
C ASP A 67 -13.39 11.25 25.34
N SER A 68 -12.06 11.18 25.41
CA SER A 68 -11.19 12.35 25.31
C SER A 68 -11.14 12.93 23.89
N ASP A 69 -10.53 14.10 23.75
CA ASP A 69 -10.19 14.68 22.44
C ASP A 69 -9.41 13.69 21.56
N ALA A 70 -8.61 12.81 22.17
CA ALA A 70 -7.88 11.76 21.45
C ALA A 70 -8.84 10.73 20.82
N TYR A 71 -9.92 10.36 21.51
CA TYR A 71 -10.94 9.48 20.95
C TYR A 71 -11.72 10.16 19.82
N LEU A 72 -12.07 11.44 19.97
CA LEU A 72 -12.72 12.20 18.91
C LEU A 72 -11.85 12.26 17.64
N GLN A 73 -10.55 12.50 17.80
CA GLN A 73 -9.62 12.51 16.68
C GLN A 73 -9.45 11.12 16.05
N TRP A 74 -9.38 10.06 16.86
CA TRP A 74 -9.31 8.68 16.37
C TRP A 74 -10.59 8.25 15.63
N ASP A 75 -11.77 8.59 16.15
CA ASP A 75 -13.05 8.28 15.50
C ASP A 75 -13.24 9.07 14.20
N ALA A 76 -12.81 10.33 14.16
CA ALA A 76 -12.83 11.13 12.94
C ALA A 76 -11.89 10.56 11.87
N GLY A 77 -10.67 10.15 12.25
CA GLY A 77 -9.65 9.64 11.33
C GLY A 77 -10.01 8.32 10.66
N ARG A 78 -10.93 7.53 11.23
CA ARG A 78 -11.38 6.25 10.66
C ARG A 78 -12.63 6.37 9.78
N ARG A 79 -13.19 7.57 9.61
CA ARG A 79 -14.43 7.81 8.86
C ARG A 79 -14.15 8.61 7.60
N ASP A 80 -14.82 8.22 6.53
CA ASP A 80 -14.90 8.99 5.31
C ASP A 80 -15.65 10.30 5.56
N VAL A 81 -15.01 11.43 5.28
CA VAL A 81 -15.53 12.78 5.61
C VAL A 81 -16.75 13.18 4.80
N VAL A 82 -17.04 12.48 3.69
CA VAL A 82 -18.17 12.78 2.82
C VAL A 82 -19.40 11.97 3.22
N THR A 83 -19.21 10.71 3.60
CA THR A 83 -20.27 9.73 3.85
C THR A 83 -20.48 9.41 5.33
N GLY A 84 -19.51 9.75 6.19
CA GLY A 84 -19.47 9.39 7.61
C GLY A 84 -19.23 7.90 7.89
N GLN A 85 -19.06 7.09 6.84
CA GLN A 85 -18.87 5.64 6.96
C GLN A 85 -17.46 5.32 7.39
N ILE A 86 -17.30 4.24 8.16
CA ILE A 86 -15.97 3.75 8.57
C ILE A 86 -15.28 3.18 7.33
N HIS A 87 -14.00 3.53 7.12
CA HIS A 87 -13.25 2.98 6.00
C HIS A 87 -13.15 1.44 6.09
N PRO A 88 -13.24 0.71 4.97
CA PRO A 88 -13.06 -0.73 4.98
C PRO A 88 -11.62 -1.09 5.40
N THR A 89 -11.47 -2.18 6.15
CA THR A 89 -10.17 -2.67 6.64
C THR A 89 -9.87 -4.04 6.06
N CYS A 90 -8.58 -4.36 5.86
CA CYS A 90 -8.20 -5.70 5.40
C CYS A 90 -8.22 -6.70 6.57
N PRO A 91 -8.90 -7.87 6.43
CA PRO A 91 -8.94 -8.89 7.46
C PRO A 91 -7.73 -9.85 7.46
N CYS A 92 -6.78 -9.63 6.55
CA CYS A 92 -5.63 -10.48 6.26
C CYS A 92 -4.60 -10.61 7.40
N ARG A 93 -4.61 -9.71 8.40
CA ARG A 93 -3.71 -9.71 9.58
C ARG A 93 -2.21 -9.67 9.25
N GLU A 94 -1.85 -9.22 8.04
CA GLU A 94 -0.46 -8.99 7.65
C GLU A 94 0.19 -7.99 8.63
N PRO A 95 1.38 -8.28 9.18
CA PRO A 95 2.11 -7.34 10.03
C PRO A 95 2.36 -6.02 9.30
N LYS A 96 2.07 -4.89 9.96
CA LYS A 96 2.42 -3.58 9.42
C LYS A 96 3.93 -3.35 9.60
N TYR A 97 4.66 -3.24 8.50
CA TYR A 97 6.05 -2.77 8.54
C TYR A 97 6.08 -1.33 9.10
N PHE A 98 7.06 -1.02 9.95
CA PHE A 98 7.27 0.28 10.63
C PHE A 98 6.23 0.67 11.70
N ASN A 99 5.39 -0.26 12.18
CA ASN A 99 4.53 0.02 13.34
C ASN A 99 5.29 0.03 14.69
N ASP A 100 6.43 -0.67 14.76
CA ASP A 100 7.15 -0.92 16.01
C ASP A 100 8.37 0.02 16.19
N SER A 101 8.65 0.85 15.20
CA SER A 101 9.74 1.83 15.20
C SER A 101 9.22 3.14 14.61
N PRO A 102 8.94 4.16 15.44
CA PRO A 102 8.78 5.51 14.93
C PRO A 102 10.16 6.06 14.56
N ASP A 103 10.32 6.49 13.31
CA ASP A 103 11.43 7.34 12.88
C ASP A 103 11.20 8.79 13.36
#